data_AF-A0A815H7P6-F1
#
_entry.id   AF-A0A815H7P6-F1
#
_cell.length_a   1.000
_cell.length_b   1.000
_cell.length_c   1.000
_cell.angle_alpha   90.00
_cell.angle_beta   90.00
_cell.angle_gamma   90.00
#
_symmetry.space_group_name_H-M   'P 1'
#
loop_
_entity.id
_entity.type
_entity.pdbx_description
1 polymer ?
#
loop_
_entity_poly.entity_id
_entity_poly.type
_entity_poly.pdbx_seq_one_letter_code
_entity_poly.pdbx_strand_id
1 'polypeptide(L)'
;QQHIIDSFRPDTKSNSFQRPRSEMNIASGIPKFCSLSIIQADGNAYIRDDTMFIKIMMDFGDLPKNSLQFILGLNPGFPMNIQQAIMKEESKKQTQ
;
A
#
# COMPACT_ATOMS: atom_id res chain seq x y z
N GLN A 1 -18.65 11.52 0.78
CA GLN A 1 -17.75 11.67 -0.39
C GLN A 1 -17.57 10.28 -0.98
N GLN A 2 -17.81 10.08 -2.27
CA GLN A 2 -17.67 8.76 -2.89
C GLN A 2 -16.20 8.57 -3.29
N HIS A 3 -15.57 7.51 -2.80
CA HIS A 3 -14.19 7.18 -3.16
C HIS A 3 -14.19 6.25 -4.38
N ILE A 4 -13.27 6.48 -5.32
CA ILE A 4 -12.98 5.54 -6.40
C ILE A 4 -12.05 4.48 -5.80
N ILE A 5 -12.53 3.24 -5.76
CA ILE A 5 -11.83 2.11 -5.15
C ILE A 5 -11.84 1.00 -6.18
N ASP A 6 -10.68 0.44 -6.42
CA ASP A 6 -10.53 -0.78 -7.21
C ASP A 6 -9.40 -1.61 -6.60
N SER A 7 -9.47 -2.92 -6.78
CA SER A 7 -8.58 -3.88 -6.14
C SER A 7 -8.32 -5.05 -7.05
N PHE A 8 -7.14 -5.66 -6.92
CA PHE A 8 -6.81 -6.88 -7.64
C PHE A 8 -6.06 -7.83 -6.71
N ARG A 9 -6.14 -9.13 -7.02
CA ARG A 9 -5.29 -10.14 -6.39
C ARG A 9 -4.01 -10.28 -7.20
N PRO A 10 -2.82 -10.20 -6.58
CA PRO A 10 -1.55 -10.42 -7.27
C PRO A 10 -1.51 -11.77 -7.99
N ASP A 11 -1.05 -11.80 -9.24
CA ASP A 11 -0.76 -13.04 -9.97
C ASP A 11 0.67 -13.49 -9.67
N THR A 12 0.83 -14.64 -9.01
CA THR A 12 2.13 -15.19 -8.63
C THR A 12 3.00 -15.58 -9.83
N LYS A 13 2.41 -15.73 -11.02
CA LYS A 13 3.16 -15.98 -12.27
C LYS A 13 3.71 -14.70 -12.88
N SER A 14 3.20 -13.53 -12.51
CA SER A 14 3.68 -12.25 -13.02
C SER A 14 5.03 -11.88 -12.39
N ASN A 15 5.95 -11.37 -13.23
CA ASN A 15 7.23 -10.85 -12.78
C ASN A 15 7.09 -9.66 -11.80
N SER A 16 5.93 -9.00 -11.75
CA SER A 16 5.65 -7.93 -10.80
C SER A 16 5.62 -8.39 -9.34
N PHE A 17 5.28 -9.66 -9.08
CA PHE A 17 5.07 -10.19 -7.73
C PHE A 17 6.07 -11.29 -7.35
N GLN A 18 7.11 -11.49 -8.17
CA GLN A 18 8.21 -12.39 -7.86
C GLN A 18 9.27 -11.71 -7.01
N ARG A 19 10.23 -12.50 -6.52
CA ARG A 19 11.41 -11.98 -5.81
C ARG A 19 12.13 -10.93 -6.68
N PRO A 20 12.37 -9.71 -6.17
CA PRO A 20 13.10 -8.69 -6.92
C PRO A 20 14.49 -9.16 -7.36
N ARG A 21 14.82 -8.81 -8.60
CA ARG A 21 16.15 -9.04 -9.21
C ARG A 21 16.89 -7.73 -9.50
N SER A 22 16.26 -6.60 -9.19
CA SER A 22 16.78 -5.23 -9.30
C SER A 22 16.17 -4.37 -8.20
N GLU A 23 16.45 -3.07 -8.19
CA GLU A 23 15.91 -2.11 -7.21
C GLU A 23 14.37 -2.16 -7.09
N MET A 24 13.66 -2.39 -8.19
CA MET A 24 12.20 -2.47 -8.21
C MET A 24 11.69 -3.57 -9.12
N ASN A 25 10.53 -4.13 -8.79
CA ASN A 25 9.77 -4.98 -9.72
C ASN A 25 9.05 -4.11 -10.76
N ILE A 26 8.64 -4.73 -11.86
CA ILE A 26 7.78 -4.09 -12.86
C ILE A 26 6.46 -3.70 -12.19
N ALA A 27 6.01 -2.46 -12.41
CA ALA A 27 4.76 -1.96 -11.85
C ALA A 27 3.56 -2.81 -12.30
N SER A 28 2.67 -3.09 -11.35
CA SER A 28 1.37 -3.72 -11.61
C SER A 28 0.27 -2.83 -11.01
N GLY A 29 -0.86 -2.74 -11.69
CA GLY A 29 -1.95 -1.88 -11.27
C GLY A 29 -3.19 -2.03 -12.13
N ILE A 30 -4.02 -0.99 -12.13
CA ILE A 30 -5.33 -0.98 -12.78
C ILE A 30 -5.30 0.11 -13.85
N PRO A 31 -5.05 -0.23 -15.13
CA PRO A 31 -4.79 0.77 -16.17
C PRO A 31 -5.93 1.78 -16.40
N LYS A 32 -7.16 1.42 -16.01
CA LYS A 32 -8.35 2.26 -16.14
C LYS A 32 -8.99 2.56 -14.77
N PHE A 33 -8.16 2.82 -13.76
CA PHE A 33 -8.60 3.07 -12.39
C PHE A 33 -9.64 4.21 -12.28
N CYS A 34 -9.44 5.32 -12.98
CA CYS A 34 -10.35 6.46 -12.98
C CYS A 34 -10.47 7.05 -14.39
N SER A 35 -11.70 7.37 -14.82
CA SER A 35 -11.92 8.06 -16.09
C SER A 35 -11.41 9.49 -16.02
N LEU A 36 -10.66 9.93 -17.04
CA LEU A 36 -10.19 11.32 -17.13
C LEU A 36 -11.33 12.32 -17.13
N SER A 37 -12.50 11.97 -17.67
CA SER A 37 -13.68 12.85 -17.66
C SER A 37 -14.16 13.21 -16.25
N ILE A 38 -13.94 12.35 -15.25
CA ILE A 38 -14.27 12.63 -13.85
C ILE A 38 -13.29 13.64 -13.25
N ILE A 39 -12.01 13.50 -13.60
CA ILE A 39 -10.91 14.35 -13.11
C ILE A 39 -10.97 15.74 -13.76
N GLN A 40 -11.35 15.80 -15.04
CA GLN A 40 -11.44 17.03 -15.82
C GLN A 40 -12.75 17.79 -15.63
N ALA A 41 -13.74 17.20 -14.95
CA ALA A 41 -14.99 17.87 -14.66
C ALA A 41 -14.77 19.06 -13.71
N ASP A 42 -15.38 20.20 -14.04
CA ASP A 42 -15.39 21.38 -13.18
C ASP A 42 -16.05 21.05 -11.83
N GLY A 43 -15.39 21.45 -10.74
CA GLY A 43 -15.88 21.18 -9.39
C GLY A 43 -15.80 19.72 -8.94
N ASN A 44 -14.97 18.88 -9.59
CA ASN A 44 -14.74 17.51 -9.13
C ASN A 44 -14.26 17.47 -7.68
N ALA A 45 -14.57 16.38 -6.98
CA ALA A 45 -14.28 16.24 -5.56
C ALA A 45 -12.86 15.69 -5.26
N TYR A 46 -12.03 15.46 -6.28
CA TYR A 46 -10.77 14.71 -6.18
C TYR A 46 -9.51 15.57 -6.31
N ILE A 47 -9.58 16.67 -7.08
CA ILE A 47 -8.51 17.66 -7.20
C ILE A 47 -8.90 18.91 -6.42
N ARG A 48 -8.01 19.36 -5.53
CA ARG A 48 -8.09 20.67 -4.87
C ARG A 48 -6.69 21.28 -4.87
N ASP A 49 -6.60 22.57 -5.19
CA ASP A 49 -5.32 23.29 -5.24
C ASP A 49 -4.25 22.54 -6.07
N ASP A 50 -4.65 22.08 -7.27
CA ASP A 50 -3.82 21.29 -8.20
C ASP A 50 -3.22 20.00 -7.58
N THR A 51 -3.84 19.49 -6.52
CA THR A 51 -3.34 18.35 -5.75
C THR A 51 -4.40 17.27 -5.60
N MET A 52 -3.98 16.01 -5.71
CA MET A 52 -4.81 14.84 -5.43
C MET A 52 -4.11 13.88 -4.46
N PHE A 53 -4.90 13.09 -3.73
CA PHE A 53 -4.41 12.08 -2.82
C PHE A 53 -4.77 10.68 -3.33
N ILE A 54 -3.78 9.79 -3.36
CA ILE A 54 -3.97 8.37 -3.68
C ILE A 54 -3.63 7.56 -2.44
N LYS A 55 -4.53 6.65 -2.07
CA LYS A 55 -4.32 5.72 -0.95
C LYS A 55 -4.21 4.30 -1.47
N ILE A 56 -3.12 3.63 -1.11
CA ILE A 56 -2.91 2.21 -1.40
C ILE A 56 -3.23 1.42 -0.13
N MET A 57 -3.97 0.33 -0.26
CA MET A 57 -4.30 -0.59 0.82
C MET A 57 -3.85 -1.98 0.43
N MET A 58 -3.12 -2.65 1.33
CA MET A 58 -2.70 -4.04 1.16
C MET A 58 -3.40 -4.90 2.20
N ASP A 59 -3.90 -6.05 1.75
CA ASP A 59 -4.46 -7.06 2.65
C ASP A 59 -3.32 -7.94 3.17
N PHE A 60 -3.24 -8.03 4.49
CA PHE A 60 -2.27 -8.84 5.22
C PHE A 60 -2.93 -9.98 6.00
N GLY A 61 -4.24 -10.21 5.84
CA GLY A 61 -4.99 -11.22 6.58
C GLY A 61 -4.46 -12.64 6.39
N ASP A 62 -3.90 -12.92 5.22
CA ASP A 62 -3.33 -14.23 4.88
C ASP A 62 -1.83 -14.37 5.25
N LEU A 63 -1.21 -13.33 5.83
CA LEU A 63 0.20 -13.40 6.22
C LEU A 63 0.35 -14.08 7.59
N PRO A 64 1.30 -14.99 7.77
CA PRO A 64 1.53 -15.61 9.07
C PRO A 64 1.84 -14.55 10.13
N LYS A 65 1.31 -14.74 11.34
CA LYS A 65 1.36 -13.76 12.44
C LYS A 65 2.77 -13.27 12.79
N ASN A 66 3.78 -14.10 12.57
CA ASN A 66 5.19 -13.74 12.76
C ASN A 66 5.68 -12.63 11.80
N SER A 67 4.97 -12.38 10.71
CA SER A 67 5.29 -11.37 9.71
C SER A 67 4.64 -10.00 10.00
N LEU A 68 3.77 -9.92 11.02
CA LEU A 68 3.11 -8.68 11.43
C LEU A 68 4.10 -7.58 11.83
N GLN A 69 5.22 -7.94 12.46
CA GLN A 69 6.27 -7.00 12.85
C GLN A 69 6.90 -6.30 11.63
N PHE A 70 7.10 -7.03 10.54
CA PHE A 70 7.60 -6.48 9.27
C PHE A 70 6.56 -5.58 8.61
N ILE A 71 5.29 -5.99 8.59
CA ILE A 71 4.17 -5.23 8.01
C ILE A 71 4.01 -3.86 8.69
N LEU A 72 4.07 -3.80 10.02
CA LEU A 72 3.90 -2.56 10.78
C LEU A 72 5.09 -1.60 10.59
N GLY A 73 6.29 -2.13 10.34
CA GLY A 73 7.47 -1.34 9.99
C GLY A 73 7.45 -0.77 8.57
N LEU A 74 6.67 -1.37 7.67
CA LEU A 74 6.50 -0.91 6.28
C LEU A 74 5.42 0.15 6.10
N ASN A 75 4.63 0.47 7.12
CA ASN A 75 3.60 1.51 6.97
C ASN A 75 4.23 2.91 7.12
N PRO A 76 4.47 3.65 6.01
CA PRO A 76 5.12 4.96 6.06
C PRO A 76 4.23 6.03 6.70
N GLY A 77 2.95 5.73 6.95
CA GLY A 77 2.01 6.62 7.63
C GLY A 77 2.19 6.66 9.15
N PHE A 78 2.99 5.76 9.74
CA PHE A 78 3.32 5.85 11.16
C PHE A 78 4.60 6.67 11.38
N PRO A 79 4.61 7.61 12.35
CA PRO A 79 5.83 8.26 12.82
C PRO A 79 6.92 7.24 13.17
N MET A 80 8.17 7.53 12.81
CA MET A 80 9.33 6.63 12.96
C MET A 80 9.51 6.11 14.41
N ASN A 81 9.16 6.92 15.41
CA ASN A 81 9.20 6.52 16.82
C ASN A 81 8.18 5.42 17.15
N ILE A 82 6.99 5.44 16.54
CA ILE A 82 5.97 4.40 16.71
C ILE A 82 6.43 3.11 16.01
N GLN A 83 6.99 3.23 14.81
CA GLN A 83 7.59 2.08 14.10
C GLN A 83 8.69 1.42 14.94
N GLN A 84 9.64 2.22 15.48
CA GLN A 84 10.74 1.72 16.31
C GLN A 84 10.27 1.09 17.63
N ALA A 85 9.24 1.63 18.28
CA ALA A 85 8.69 1.10 19.52
C ALA A 85 8.04 -0.28 19.31
N ILE A 86 7.23 -0.41 18.26
CA ILE A 86 6.56 -1.67 17.90
C ILE A 86 7.59 -2.73 17.50
N MET A 87 8.61 -2.35 16.70
CA MET A 87 9.71 -3.26 16.34
C MET A 87 10.44 -3.79 17.58
N LYS A 88 10.73 -2.94 18.58
CA LYS A 88 11.40 -3.37 19.83
C LYS A 88 10.54 -4.28 20.70
N GLU A 89 9.23 -4.05 20.78
CA GLU A 89 8.33 -4.86 21.61
C GLU A 89 8.19 -6.28 21.06
N GLU A 90 8.06 -6.43 19.75
CA GLU A 90 7.92 -7.73 19.10
C GLU A 90 9.22 -8.55 19.11
N SER A 91 10.39 -7.93 18.95
CA SER A 91 11.68 -8.63 19.12
C SER A 91 11.82 -9.25 20.50
N LYS A 92 11.24 -8.64 21.54
CA LYS A 92 11.24 -9.21 22.90
C LYS A 92 10.32 -10.42 23.01
N LYS A 93 9.19 -10.43 22.30
CA LYS A 93 8.22 -11.54 22.29
C LYS A 93 8.73 -12.78 21.54
N GLN A 94 9.61 -12.61 20.54
CA GLN A 94 10.24 -13.73 19.83
C GLN A 94 11.42 -14.36 20.59
N THR A 95 11.96 -13.68 21.60
CA THR A 95 13.06 -14.18 22.43
C THR A 95 12.57 -14.91 23.69
N GLN A 96 11.25 -15.05 23.85
CA GLN A 96 10.58 -15.86 24.89
C GLN A 96 9.87 -17.04 24.23
#